data_AF-A0A830FPG5-F1
#
_entry.id   AF-A0A830FPG5-F1
#
_cell.length_a   1.000
_cell.length_b   1.000
_cell.length_c   1.000
_cell.angle_alpha   90.00
_cell.angle_beta   90.00
_cell.angle_gamma   90.00
#
_symmetry.space_group_name_H-M   'P 1'
#
loop_
_entity.id
_entity.type
_entity.pdbx_description
1 polymer ?
#
loop_
_entity_poly.entity_id
_entity_poly.type
_entity_poly.pdbx_seq_one_letter_code
_entity_poly.pdbx_strand_id
1 'polypeptide(L)'
;MYKRARLKDTVEVPPEHLADVSPDLVKRLLQDKLEGRMDEDLGSVVTVTEVHEIGDGAVLPNRPGVYYEAEFDAVTFDPEMQEVIDGEVVEVVNFGAFVGIGPVDGLLHVSQISDEYLAYDEQNQQLASRESGDVLSVDDAVRARIVTKSIDERNPRESKIGLTAKQPGLGKHEWLRKADENPEAE
;
A
#
# COMPACT_ATOMS: atom_id res chain seq x y z
N MET A 1 -2.87 -2.17 7.60
CA MET A 1 -2.69 -0.95 8.43
C MET A 1 -1.25 -0.45 8.52
N TYR A 2 -1.06 0.86 8.77
CA TYR A 2 0.26 1.46 9.02
C TYR A 2 0.75 1.16 10.44
N LYS A 3 1.98 0.69 10.56
CA LYS A 3 2.63 0.33 11.82
C LYS A 3 3.93 1.13 11.94
N ARG A 4 4.26 1.58 13.15
CA ARG A 4 5.59 2.11 13.45
C ARG A 4 6.44 0.96 14.00
N ALA A 5 7.49 0.60 13.27
CA ALA A 5 8.40 -0.45 13.65
C ALA A 5 9.77 0.13 14.00
N ARG A 6 10.39 -0.41 15.04
CA ARG A 6 11.79 -0.13 15.36
C ARG A 6 12.64 -1.25 14.80
N LEU A 7 13.54 -0.89 13.89
CA LEU A 7 14.33 -1.83 13.10
C LEU A 7 15.82 -1.61 13.35
N LYS A 8 16.58 -2.68 13.16
CA LYS A 8 18.04 -2.66 13.10
C LYS A 8 18.47 -3.18 11.76
N ASP A 9 19.28 -2.41 11.06
CA ASP A 9 19.84 -2.81 9.78
C ASP A 9 21.23 -2.19 9.58
N THR A 10 22.02 -2.83 8.71
CA THR A 10 23.34 -2.36 8.34
C THR A 10 23.25 -1.46 7.11
N VAL A 11 23.75 -0.23 7.22
CA VAL A 11 23.84 0.71 6.11
C VAL A 11 25.27 0.76 5.57
N GLU A 12 25.43 0.76 4.25
CA GLU A 12 26.72 1.01 3.60
C GLU A 12 26.91 2.51 3.41
N VAL A 13 27.95 3.07 4.02
CA VAL A 13 28.35 4.46 3.81
C VAL A 13 29.49 4.50 2.79
N PRO A 14 29.28 5.15 1.62
CA PRO A 14 30.29 5.33 0.61
C PRO A 14 31.52 6.11 1.13
N PRO A 15 32.73 5.84 0.59
CA PRO A 15 33.97 6.52 0.98
C PRO A 15 33.91 8.04 0.96
N GLU A 16 33.18 8.60 0.00
CA GLU A 16 32.96 10.04 -0.20
C GLU A 16 32.22 10.70 0.97
N HIS A 17 31.46 9.94 1.76
CA HIS A 17 30.66 10.45 2.87
C HIS A 17 31.23 10.08 4.25
N LEU A 18 32.37 9.38 4.32
CA LEU A 18 32.99 8.97 5.59
C LEU A 18 33.54 10.15 6.42
N ALA A 19 33.73 11.31 5.80
CA ALA A 19 34.20 12.50 6.51
C ALA A 19 33.19 13.01 7.55
N ASP A 20 31.90 12.75 7.34
CA ASP A 20 30.81 13.16 8.26
C ASP A 20 29.64 12.16 8.19
N VAL A 21 29.69 11.15 9.07
CA VAL A 21 28.61 10.17 9.23
C VAL A 21 27.56 10.73 10.19
N SER A 22 26.78 11.67 9.69
CA SER A 22 25.66 12.27 10.44
C SER A 22 24.42 11.36 10.45
N PRO A 23 23.55 11.47 11.48
CA PRO A 23 22.26 10.78 11.50
C PRO A 23 21.40 11.08 10.27
N ASP A 24 21.47 12.29 9.73
CA ASP A 24 20.75 12.67 8.50
C ASP A 24 21.24 11.93 7.27
N LEU A 25 22.56 11.72 7.15
CA LEU A 25 23.13 10.93 6.06
C LEU A 25 22.69 9.46 6.18
N VAL A 26 22.84 8.87 7.37
CA VAL A 26 22.44 7.48 7.63
C VAL A 26 20.95 7.28 7.36
N LYS A 27 20.10 8.23 7.78
CA LYS A 27 18.68 8.23 7.48
C LYS A 27 18.42 8.18 5.97
N ARG A 28 19.05 9.06 5.17
CA ARG A 28 18.87 9.06 3.71
C ARG A 28 19.32 7.76 3.07
N LEU A 29 20.48 7.24 3.45
CA LEU A 29 20.98 5.97 2.93
C LEU A 29 20.07 4.79 3.30
N LEU A 30 19.49 4.79 4.50
CA LEU A 30 18.49 3.81 4.92
C LEU A 30 17.17 3.97 4.15
N GLN A 31 16.73 5.21 3.90
CA GLN A 31 15.57 5.48 3.05
C GLN A 31 15.79 4.92 1.63
N ASP A 32 16.89 5.28 0.98
CA ASP A 32 17.23 4.78 -0.36
C ASP A 32 17.34 3.25 -0.41
N LYS A 33 17.83 2.62 0.67
CA LYS A 33 17.97 1.16 0.76
C LYS A 33 16.63 0.46 0.98
N LEU A 34 15.77 1.00 1.83
CA LEU A 34 14.62 0.27 2.38
C LEU A 34 13.27 0.74 1.84
N GLU A 35 13.14 1.98 1.39
CA GLU A 35 11.87 2.50 0.86
C GLU A 35 11.39 1.68 -0.33
N GLY A 36 10.14 1.25 -0.27
CA GLY A 36 9.54 0.40 -1.29
C GLY A 36 10.06 -1.04 -1.28
N ARG A 37 10.76 -1.50 -0.24
CA ARG A 37 10.96 -2.94 -0.04
C ARG A 37 9.75 -3.56 0.64
N MET A 38 9.44 -4.79 0.23
CA MET A 38 8.41 -5.64 0.84
C MET A 38 9.09 -6.75 1.61
N ASP A 39 8.66 -6.94 2.84
CA ASP A 39 9.04 -8.05 3.70
C ASP A 39 7.77 -8.80 4.11
N GLU A 40 7.80 -10.13 4.19
CA GLU A 40 6.62 -10.94 4.51
C GLU A 40 6.10 -10.67 5.93
N ASP A 41 6.99 -10.37 6.88
CA ASP A 41 6.65 -10.17 8.29
C ASP A 41 6.42 -8.70 8.64
N LEU A 42 7.22 -7.79 8.06
CA LEU A 42 7.15 -6.34 8.35
C LEU A 42 6.22 -5.56 7.41
N GLY A 43 5.87 -6.13 6.26
CA GLY A 43 5.11 -5.48 5.20
C GLY A 43 5.98 -4.56 4.33
N SER A 44 5.35 -3.59 3.67
CA SER A 44 6.05 -2.61 2.83
C SER A 44 6.65 -1.51 3.69
N VAL A 45 7.96 -1.27 3.59
CA VAL A 45 8.59 -0.12 4.25
C VAL A 45 8.27 1.15 3.46
N VAL A 46 7.54 2.05 4.10
CA VAL A 46 7.09 3.30 3.48
C VAL A 46 8.17 4.36 3.58
N THR A 47 8.69 4.58 4.79
CA THR A 47 9.79 5.54 5.02
C THR A 47 10.45 5.31 6.37
N VAL A 48 11.71 5.75 6.49
CA VAL A 48 12.46 5.80 7.75
C VAL A 48 12.26 7.17 8.39
N THR A 49 11.79 7.21 9.64
CA THR A 49 11.46 8.47 10.32
C THR A 49 12.63 9.05 11.08
N GLU A 50 13.28 8.24 11.93
CA GLU A 50 14.27 8.72 12.91
C GLU A 50 15.33 7.66 13.15
N VAL A 51 16.59 8.08 13.23
CA VAL A 51 17.73 7.21 13.55
C VAL A 51 18.12 7.49 15.00
N HIS A 52 18.14 6.45 15.82
CA HIS A 52 18.38 6.53 17.27
C HIS A 52 19.83 6.27 17.62
N GLU A 53 20.41 5.21 17.06
CA GLU A 53 21.75 4.75 17.39
C GLU A 53 22.49 4.36 16.11
N ILE A 54 23.77 4.74 16.03
CA ILE A 54 24.70 4.34 14.97
C ILE A 54 25.85 3.64 15.68
N GLY A 55 25.99 2.34 15.45
CA GLY A 55 27.04 1.51 15.99
C GLY A 55 28.38 1.69 15.29
N ASP A 56 29.32 0.80 15.61
CA ASP A 56 30.66 0.83 15.03
C ASP A 56 30.66 0.46 13.53
N GLY A 57 31.46 1.21 12.77
CA GLY A 57 31.66 0.94 11.34
C GLY A 57 32.62 -0.22 11.11
N ALA A 58 32.17 -1.22 10.34
CA ALA A 58 32.99 -2.35 9.91
C ALA A 58 33.40 -2.20 8.44
N VAL A 59 34.67 -2.49 8.13
CA VAL A 59 35.16 -2.56 6.74
C VAL A 59 35.19 -4.02 6.30
N LEU A 60 34.54 -4.32 5.18
CA LEU A 60 34.54 -5.66 4.60
C LEU A 60 35.62 -5.79 3.52
N PRO A 61 36.39 -6.90 3.46
CA PRO A 61 37.38 -7.11 2.41
C PRO A 61 36.74 -7.04 1.01
N ASN A 62 37.37 -6.30 0.10
CA ASN A 62 36.90 -6.07 -1.28
C ASN A 62 35.57 -5.30 -1.41
N ARG A 63 35.07 -4.66 -0.35
CA ARG A 63 33.99 -3.67 -0.43
C ARG A 63 34.58 -2.26 -0.25
N PRO A 64 34.15 -1.27 -1.05
CA PRO A 64 34.67 0.09 -0.93
C PRO A 64 34.09 0.84 0.28
N GLY A 65 32.84 0.57 0.68
CA GLY A 65 32.17 1.28 1.77
C GLY A 65 32.47 0.75 3.18
N VAL A 66 32.09 1.56 4.17
CA VAL A 66 32.07 1.19 5.59
C VAL A 66 30.64 0.88 5.99
N TYR A 67 30.45 -0.21 6.72
CA TYR A 67 29.13 -0.72 7.11
C TYR A 67 28.84 -0.36 8.55
N TYR A 68 27.80 0.44 8.78
CA TYR A 68 27.38 0.83 10.12
C TYR A 68 26.08 0.12 10.47
N GLU A 69 25.99 -0.48 11.65
CA GLU A 69 24.71 -0.94 12.18
C GLU A 69 23.94 0.26 12.74
N ALA A 70 22.69 0.43 12.33
CA ALA A 70 21.86 1.54 12.78
C ALA A 70 20.53 1.02 13.36
N GLU A 71 20.12 1.58 14.50
CA GLU A 71 18.77 1.41 15.06
C GLU A 71 17.93 2.63 14.66
N PHE A 72 16.80 2.39 14.00
CA PHE A 72 15.93 3.44 13.49
C PHE A 72 14.45 3.06 13.60
N ASP A 73 13.59 4.08 13.66
CA ASP A 73 12.16 3.91 13.53
C ASP A 73 11.76 4.07 12.05
N ALA A 74 10.91 3.17 11.57
CA ALA A 74 10.34 3.19 10.24
C ALA A 74 8.81 3.06 10.30
N VAL A 75 8.15 3.65 9.30
CA VAL A 75 6.73 3.41 9.04
C VAL A 75 6.63 2.29 8.04
N THR A 76 5.96 1.21 8.43
CA THR A 76 5.65 0.09 7.54
C THR A 76 4.16 0.03 7.28
N PHE A 77 3.79 -0.52 6.13
CA PHE A 77 2.42 -0.77 5.72
C PHE A 77 2.24 -2.27 5.56
N ASP A 78 1.49 -2.87 6.48
CA ASP A 78 1.18 -4.29 6.47
C ASP A 78 -0.34 -4.46 6.42
N PRO A 79 -0.91 -4.79 5.24
CA PRO A 79 -2.33 -5.08 5.11
C PRO A 79 -2.65 -6.46 5.68
N GLU A 80 -3.68 -6.54 6.52
CA GLU A 80 -4.12 -7.78 7.15
C GLU A 80 -5.30 -8.40 6.37
N MET A 81 -5.38 -9.73 6.40
CA MET A 81 -6.51 -10.43 5.78
C MET A 81 -7.82 -10.08 6.52
N GLN A 82 -8.91 -9.90 5.77
CA GLN A 82 -10.22 -9.47 6.27
C GLN A 82 -10.28 -8.03 6.81
N GLU A 83 -9.21 -7.26 6.69
CA GLU A 83 -9.18 -5.85 7.06
C GLU A 83 -10.11 -5.04 6.14
N VAL A 84 -10.93 -4.16 6.72
CA VAL A 84 -11.73 -3.18 5.97
C VAL A 84 -10.89 -1.93 5.79
N ILE A 85 -10.71 -1.53 4.54
CA ILE A 85 -9.93 -0.38 4.13
C ILE A 85 -10.81 0.60 3.37
N ASP A 86 -10.48 1.88 3.49
CA ASP A 86 -10.99 2.94 2.63
C ASP A 86 -9.86 3.31 1.67
N GLY A 87 -10.15 3.34 0.39
CA GLY A 87 -9.19 3.64 -0.67
C GLY A 87 -9.82 4.42 -1.80
N GLU A 88 -8.99 4.81 -2.77
CA GLU A 88 -9.39 5.61 -3.91
C GLU A 88 -9.16 4.82 -5.20
N VAL A 89 -10.11 4.86 -6.13
CA VAL A 89 -9.96 4.19 -7.42
C VAL A 89 -8.93 4.92 -8.26
N VAL A 90 -7.79 4.29 -8.51
CA VAL A 90 -6.68 4.86 -9.31
C VAL A 90 -6.88 4.56 -10.80
N GLU A 91 -7.43 3.38 -11.12
CA GLU A 91 -7.65 2.97 -12.50
C GLU A 91 -8.86 2.04 -12.60
N VAL A 92 -9.63 2.17 -13.67
CA VAL A 92 -10.74 1.26 -13.97
C VAL A 92 -10.43 0.49 -15.25
N VAL A 93 -10.61 -0.82 -15.20
CA VAL A 93 -10.38 -1.74 -16.32
C VAL A 93 -11.62 -2.60 -16.57
N ASN A 94 -11.64 -3.29 -17.71
CA ASN A 94 -12.79 -4.10 -18.11
C ASN A 94 -13.13 -5.27 -17.16
N PHE A 95 -12.17 -5.73 -16.36
CA PHE A 95 -12.35 -6.82 -15.39
C PHE A 95 -12.37 -6.36 -13.93
N GLY A 96 -12.27 -5.05 -13.66
CA GLY A 96 -12.34 -4.53 -12.29
C GLY A 96 -11.87 -3.08 -12.15
N ALA A 97 -11.54 -2.70 -10.93
CA ALA A 97 -10.95 -1.41 -10.61
C ALA A 97 -9.73 -1.62 -9.70
N PHE A 98 -8.69 -0.85 -9.92
CA PHE A 98 -7.54 -0.75 -9.02
C PHE A 98 -7.81 0.34 -8.00
N VAL A 99 -7.75 -0.03 -6.73
CA VAL A 99 -7.98 0.85 -5.59
C VAL A 99 -6.65 1.03 -4.87
N GLY A 100 -6.17 2.26 -4.79
CA GLY A 100 -5.00 2.62 -4.00
C GLY A 100 -5.33 2.53 -2.52
N ILE A 101 -4.59 1.69 -1.79
CA ILE A 101 -4.78 1.47 -0.35
C ILE A 101 -3.58 1.97 0.49
N GLY A 102 -2.71 2.77 -0.12
CA GLY A 102 -1.49 3.32 0.48
C GLY A 102 -0.30 3.18 -0.46
N PRO A 103 0.78 2.46 -0.09
CA PRO A 103 1.93 2.23 -0.96
C PRO A 103 1.71 1.12 -2.02
N VAL A 104 0.55 0.47 -1.98
CA VAL A 104 0.18 -0.66 -2.86
C VAL A 104 -1.24 -0.47 -3.38
N ASP A 105 -1.50 -1.12 -4.51
CA ASP A 105 -2.80 -1.11 -5.17
C ASP A 105 -3.50 -2.45 -4.97
N GLY A 106 -4.78 -2.41 -4.64
CA GLY A 106 -5.65 -3.57 -4.55
C GLY A 106 -6.54 -3.70 -5.77
N LEU A 107 -6.70 -4.92 -6.27
CA LEU A 107 -7.62 -5.23 -7.35
C LEU A 107 -9.01 -5.55 -6.80
N LEU A 108 -9.99 -4.73 -7.17
CA LEU A 108 -11.40 -4.98 -6.95
C LEU A 108 -12.02 -5.54 -8.24
N HIS A 109 -12.21 -6.85 -8.29
CA HIS A 109 -12.76 -7.51 -9.48
C HIS A 109 -14.24 -7.13 -9.69
N VAL A 110 -14.71 -7.03 -10.95
CA VAL A 110 -16.12 -6.61 -11.24
C VAL A 110 -17.18 -7.43 -10.50
N SER A 111 -16.96 -8.74 -10.33
CA SER A 111 -17.88 -9.62 -9.60
C SER A 111 -17.88 -9.43 -8.08
N GLN A 112 -16.96 -8.62 -7.57
CA GLN A 112 -16.79 -8.31 -6.15
C GLN A 112 -17.16 -6.85 -5.83
N ILE A 113 -17.58 -6.05 -6.82
CA ILE A 113 -18.01 -4.66 -6.60
C ILE A 113 -19.46 -4.61 -6.11
N SER A 114 -20.37 -5.28 -6.82
CA SER A 114 -21.81 -5.29 -6.55
C SER A 114 -22.42 -6.66 -6.91
N ASP A 115 -23.65 -6.92 -6.47
CA ASP A 115 -24.43 -8.08 -6.92
C ASP A 115 -24.88 -7.96 -8.39
N GLU A 116 -24.94 -6.75 -8.91
CA GLU A 116 -25.38 -6.45 -10.26
C GLU A 116 -24.24 -6.55 -11.29
N TYR A 117 -24.63 -6.74 -12.55
CA TYR A 117 -23.68 -6.74 -13.66
C TYR A 117 -23.28 -5.31 -14.04
N LEU A 118 -22.02 -4.97 -13.76
CA LEU A 118 -21.41 -3.71 -14.18
C LEU A 118 -20.88 -3.83 -15.60
N ALA A 119 -21.30 -2.92 -16.47
CA ALA A 119 -20.75 -2.79 -17.82
C ALA A 119 -19.59 -1.79 -17.80
N TYR A 120 -18.47 -2.18 -18.40
CA TYR A 120 -17.34 -1.28 -18.60
C TYR A 120 -17.61 -0.34 -19.78
N ASP A 121 -17.48 0.96 -19.52
CA ASP A 121 -17.55 2.02 -20.52
C ASP A 121 -16.14 2.54 -20.80
N GLU A 122 -15.59 2.13 -21.94
CA GLU A 122 -14.24 2.48 -22.37
C GLU A 122 -14.06 3.98 -22.62
N GLN A 123 -15.12 4.70 -23.02
CA GLN A 123 -15.01 6.13 -23.34
C GLN A 123 -14.81 6.99 -22.09
N ASN A 124 -15.37 6.56 -20.97
CA ASN A 124 -15.37 7.31 -19.72
C ASN A 124 -14.54 6.64 -18.62
N GLN A 125 -13.90 5.50 -18.90
CA GLN A 125 -13.14 4.68 -17.94
C GLN A 125 -13.92 4.44 -16.63
N GLN A 126 -15.16 3.98 -16.79
CA GLN A 126 -16.09 3.79 -15.68
C GLN A 126 -16.82 2.45 -15.78
N LEU A 127 -17.20 1.92 -14.63
CA LEU A 127 -18.07 0.75 -14.50
C LEU A 127 -19.45 1.24 -14.09
N ALA A 128 -20.45 1.03 -14.94
CA ALA A 128 -21.82 1.47 -14.69
C ALA A 128 -22.78 0.29 -14.64
N SER A 129 -23.67 0.29 -13.64
CA SER A 129 -24.78 -0.64 -13.56
C SER A 129 -25.96 -0.12 -14.38
N ARG A 130 -26.64 -1.04 -15.07
CA ARG A 130 -27.88 -0.73 -15.80
C ARG A 130 -29.13 -0.79 -14.93
N GLU A 131 -29.06 -1.46 -13.78
CA GLU A 131 -30.22 -1.71 -12.92
C GLU A 131 -30.33 -0.63 -11.83
N SER A 132 -29.33 -0.51 -10.96
CA SER A 132 -29.31 0.51 -9.91
C SER A 132 -28.84 1.90 -10.39
N GLY A 133 -28.20 1.99 -11.56
CA GLY A 133 -27.62 3.24 -12.06
C GLY A 133 -26.35 3.66 -11.32
N ASP A 134 -25.78 2.76 -10.51
CA ASP A 134 -24.53 3.00 -9.80
C ASP A 134 -23.33 3.05 -10.75
N VAL A 135 -22.45 4.02 -10.53
CA VAL A 135 -21.26 4.24 -11.35
C VAL A 135 -20.02 4.28 -10.45
N LEU A 136 -19.00 3.57 -10.89
CA LEU A 136 -17.66 3.60 -10.33
C LEU A 136 -16.68 4.14 -11.38
N SER A 137 -16.09 5.28 -11.08
CA SER A 137 -15.12 6.02 -11.89
C SER A 137 -13.78 6.13 -11.17
N VAL A 138 -12.76 6.60 -11.88
CA VAL A 138 -11.48 7.01 -11.29
C VAL A 138 -11.70 8.14 -10.27
N ASP A 139 -10.87 8.23 -9.24
CA ASP A 139 -10.94 9.14 -8.09
C ASP A 139 -12.14 8.88 -7.14
N ASP A 140 -12.91 7.80 -7.34
CA ASP A 140 -13.98 7.46 -6.41
C ASP A 140 -13.45 6.86 -5.10
N ALA A 141 -13.95 7.38 -3.98
CA ALA A 141 -13.70 6.82 -2.66
C ALA A 141 -14.53 5.56 -2.42
N VAL A 142 -13.85 4.45 -2.18
CA VAL A 142 -14.45 3.14 -1.98
C VAL A 142 -14.01 2.52 -0.66
N ARG A 143 -14.97 1.90 0.02
CA ARG A 143 -14.72 1.04 1.17
C ARG A 143 -14.71 -0.40 0.72
N ALA A 144 -13.60 -1.09 0.92
CA ALA A 144 -13.45 -2.48 0.52
C ALA A 144 -12.80 -3.31 1.64
N ARG A 145 -12.92 -4.63 1.53
CA ARG A 145 -12.28 -5.57 2.45
C ARG A 145 -11.23 -6.40 1.72
N ILE A 146 -10.10 -6.62 2.36
CA ILE A 146 -9.03 -7.47 1.84
C ILE A 146 -9.41 -8.94 1.96
N VAL A 147 -9.49 -9.64 0.81
CA VAL A 147 -9.84 -11.07 0.74
C VAL A 147 -8.68 -11.97 0.42
N THR A 148 -7.66 -11.45 -0.27
CA THR A 148 -6.48 -12.23 -0.66
C THR A 148 -5.29 -11.32 -0.65
N LYS A 149 -4.18 -11.83 -0.10
CA LYS A 149 -2.89 -11.16 -0.05
C LYS A 149 -1.87 -12.07 -0.71
N SER A 150 -1.28 -11.61 -1.81
CA SER A 150 -0.09 -12.22 -2.40
C SER A 150 0.94 -11.11 -2.57
N ILE A 151 1.88 -11.05 -1.62
CA ILE A 151 2.97 -10.09 -1.66
C ILE A 151 4.06 -10.63 -2.59
N ASP A 152 4.56 -9.75 -3.44
CA ASP A 152 5.81 -9.98 -4.16
C ASP A 152 6.92 -9.18 -3.47
N GLU A 153 7.93 -9.87 -2.92
CA GLU A 153 9.04 -9.27 -2.16
C GLU A 153 9.89 -8.31 -3.02
N ARG A 154 9.90 -8.51 -4.35
CA ARG A 154 10.76 -7.75 -5.27
C ARG A 154 10.10 -6.47 -5.77
N ASN A 155 8.78 -6.49 -5.96
CA ASN A 155 8.02 -5.38 -6.50
C ASN A 155 6.72 -5.18 -5.70
N PRO A 156 6.67 -4.20 -4.77
CA PRO A 156 5.45 -3.91 -4.00
C PRO A 156 4.25 -3.58 -4.88
N ARG A 157 4.51 -2.88 -6.00
CA ARG A 157 3.49 -2.50 -6.98
C ARG A 157 2.91 -3.70 -7.75
N GLU A 158 3.62 -4.82 -7.83
CA GLU A 158 3.12 -6.04 -8.46
C GLU A 158 2.43 -6.98 -7.45
N SER A 159 2.44 -6.64 -6.16
CA SER A 159 1.74 -7.40 -5.14
C SER A 159 0.26 -7.44 -5.46
N LYS A 160 -0.31 -8.65 -5.50
CA LYS A 160 -1.72 -8.87 -5.84
C LYS A 160 -2.52 -8.91 -4.55
N ILE A 161 -3.17 -7.79 -4.26
CA ILE A 161 -4.11 -7.69 -3.14
C ILE A 161 -5.53 -7.76 -3.72
N GLY A 162 -6.25 -8.82 -3.41
CA GLY A 162 -7.65 -8.97 -3.80
C GLY A 162 -8.56 -8.24 -2.82
N LEU A 163 -9.46 -7.41 -3.35
CA LEU A 163 -10.45 -6.65 -2.58
C LEU A 163 -11.88 -7.14 -2.89
N THR A 164 -12.78 -6.97 -1.93
CA THR A 164 -14.23 -7.14 -2.10
C THR A 164 -15.01 -5.96 -1.53
N ALA A 165 -16.03 -5.51 -2.25
CA ALA A 165 -16.96 -4.48 -1.83
C ALA A 165 -18.42 -4.99 -1.77
N LYS A 166 -18.62 -6.29 -2.02
CA LYS A 166 -19.93 -6.94 -2.10
C LYS A 166 -20.63 -7.14 -0.74
N GLN A 167 -19.92 -6.98 0.36
CA GLN A 167 -20.47 -7.26 1.69
C GLN A 167 -21.27 -6.06 2.23
N PRO A 168 -22.24 -6.28 3.13
CA PRO A 168 -22.99 -5.19 3.76
C PRO A 168 -22.05 -4.16 4.41
N GLY A 169 -22.29 -2.88 4.14
CA GLY A 169 -21.47 -1.77 4.65
C GLY A 169 -20.16 -1.52 3.89
N LEU A 170 -19.95 -2.17 2.75
CA LEU A 170 -18.86 -1.91 1.81
C LEU A 170 -19.41 -1.34 0.48
N GLY A 171 -18.54 -0.75 -0.33
CA GLY A 171 -18.92 -0.10 -1.58
C GLY A 171 -18.42 1.34 -1.68
N LYS A 172 -18.85 2.04 -2.73
CA LYS A 172 -18.60 3.46 -2.88
C LYS A 172 -19.23 4.21 -1.71
N HIS A 173 -18.53 5.21 -1.17
CA HIS A 173 -19.04 6.00 -0.05
C HIS A 173 -20.39 6.67 -0.35
N GLU A 174 -20.64 7.04 -1.61
CA GLU A 174 -21.92 7.58 -2.04
C GLU A 174 -23.07 6.55 -1.95
N TRP A 175 -22.81 5.28 -2.27
CA TRP A 175 -23.81 4.21 -2.15
C TRP A 175 -24.16 3.95 -0.69
N LEU A 176 -23.14 3.97 0.18
CA LEU A 176 -23.31 3.79 1.62
C LEU A 176 -24.14 4.93 2.24
N ARG A 177 -23.87 6.18 1.86
CA ARG A 177 -24.67 7.33 2.33
C ARG A 177 -26.14 7.22 1.92
N LYS A 178 -26.41 6.83 0.67
CA LYS A 178 -27.80 6.62 0.20
C LYS A 178 -28.51 5.50 0.97
N ALA A 179 -27.81 4.42 1.31
CA ALA A 179 -28.35 3.32 2.10
C ALA A 179 -28.69 3.74 3.54
N ASP A 180 -27.81 4.53 4.18
CA ASP A 180 -28.07 5.09 5.51
C ASP A 180 -29.24 6.10 5.53
N GLU A 181 -29.42 6.87 4.46
CA GLU A 181 -30.52 7.84 4.33
C GLU A 181 -31.89 7.19 4.06
N ASN A 182 -31.93 5.93 3.61
CA ASN A 182 -33.17 5.24 3.29
C ASN A 182 -33.18 3.77 3.80
N PRO A 183 -33.32 3.55 5.13
CA PRO A 183 -33.25 2.22 5.74
C PRO A 183 -34.43 1.29 5.43
N GLU A 184 -35.43 1.74 4.65
CA GLU A 184 -36.64 0.98 4.31
C GLU A 184 -36.54 0.21 2.96
N ALA A 185 -35.36 0.13 2.34
CA ALA A 185 -35.17 -0.51 1.03
C ALA A 185 -34.60 -1.95 1.06
N GLU A 186 -34.41 -2.55 2.24
CA GLU A 186 -34.07 -3.98 2.40
C GLU A 186 -35.31 -4.88 2.55
#